data_AF-A0A932D3U7-F1
#
_entry.id   AF-A0A932D3U7-F1
#
_cell.length_a   1.000
_cell.length_b   1.000
_cell.length_c   1.000
_cell.angle_alpha   90.00
_cell.angle_beta   90.00
_cell.angle_gamma   90.00
#
_symmetry.space_group_name_H-M   'P 1'
#
loop_
_entity.id
_entity.type
_entity.pdbx_description
1 polymer ?
#
loop_
_entity_poly.entity_id
_entity_poly.type
_entity_poly.pdbx_seq_one_letter_code
_entity_poly.pdbx_strand_id
1 'polypeptide(L)'
;MFQRAISRLSVPRPATRTAVAVLTFFAAGGAALADEDYCDGGPPSPLEKVQEKLDSGAFEEAYDEALSLLRQGGIGWERPRALALLAEAQLRTGRFSGAVRNYELALSLDEAEAGQSARAGLAVALWRAGRGDDAHAKAQSFIEEACSEMYPDEVACYGAQLVLALTSRGFEERRDQLRVAATRRAAQPDLDFSFASMRRLMGDVAQGPVASAR
;
A
#
# COMPACT_ATOMS: atom_id res chain seq x y z
N MET A 1 -54.60 -5.28 -14.82
CA MET A 1 -55.40 -5.44 -13.59
C MET A 1 -54.45 -5.54 -12.41
N PHE A 2 -54.68 -4.69 -11.40
CA PHE A 2 -54.12 -4.64 -10.05
C PHE A 2 -52.63 -4.31 -9.83
N GLN A 3 -52.41 -3.00 -9.82
CA GLN A 3 -51.43 -2.26 -9.04
C GLN A 3 -51.91 -2.21 -7.57
N ARG A 4 -51.06 -2.51 -6.58
CA ARG A 4 -51.34 -2.21 -5.16
C ARG A 4 -50.21 -1.38 -4.57
N ALA A 5 -50.58 -0.14 -4.28
CA ALA A 5 -49.85 0.82 -3.47
C ALA A 5 -49.87 0.42 -1.99
N ILE A 6 -48.78 0.68 -1.27
CA ILE A 6 -48.84 1.02 0.15
C ILE A 6 -47.97 2.26 0.36
N SER A 7 -48.66 3.34 0.72
CA SER A 7 -48.13 4.64 1.07
C SER A 7 -47.77 4.71 2.56
N ARG A 8 -46.65 5.40 2.82
CA ARG A 8 -46.39 6.35 3.92
C ARG A 8 -46.68 5.94 5.37
N LEU A 9 -45.63 5.99 6.19
CA LEU A 9 -45.70 6.57 7.55
C LEU A 9 -44.44 7.40 7.81
N SER A 10 -44.53 8.72 7.54
CA SER A 10 -43.68 9.74 8.16
C SER A 10 -44.15 9.92 9.60
N VAL A 11 -43.22 9.94 10.55
CA VAL A 11 -43.45 10.48 11.89
C VAL A 11 -42.41 11.56 12.15
N PRO A 12 -42.81 12.85 12.27
CA PRO A 12 -41.94 13.91 12.76
C PRO A 12 -42.10 14.06 14.28
N ARG A 13 -41.05 14.44 14.99
CA ARG A 13 -41.10 14.86 16.41
C ARG A 13 -39.98 15.86 16.71
N PRO A 14 -40.16 16.73 17.72
CA PRO A 14 -40.56 18.11 17.47
C PRO A 14 -39.49 19.13 17.89
N ALA A 15 -39.56 20.31 17.27
CA ALA A 15 -38.93 21.53 17.78
C ALA A 15 -39.70 22.05 19.00
N THR A 16 -38.97 22.52 20.03
CA THR A 16 -39.12 23.83 20.69
C THR A 16 -38.50 23.81 22.09
N ARG A 17 -37.55 24.71 22.35
CA ARG A 17 -37.66 25.69 23.45
C ARG A 17 -36.59 26.78 23.32
N THR A 18 -37.07 27.94 22.92
CA THR A 18 -36.45 29.24 23.13
C THR A 18 -36.50 29.59 24.62
N ALA A 19 -35.41 30.08 25.20
CA ALA A 19 -35.44 31.03 26.31
C ALA A 19 -34.14 31.84 26.34
N VAL A 20 -34.33 33.14 26.23
CA VAL A 20 -33.36 34.24 26.31
C VAL A 20 -33.01 34.51 27.77
N ALA A 21 -31.75 34.84 28.08
CA ALA A 21 -31.42 36.00 28.92
C ALA A 21 -29.90 36.21 29.06
N VAL A 22 -29.54 37.44 28.75
CA VAL A 22 -28.26 38.12 28.89
C VAL A 22 -27.81 38.18 30.35
N LEU A 23 -26.53 37.90 30.61
CA LEU A 23 -25.76 38.53 31.67
C LEU A 23 -24.36 38.83 31.13
N THR A 24 -24.14 40.09 30.75
CA THR A 24 -22.82 40.71 30.72
C THR A 24 -22.38 40.96 32.17
N PHE A 25 -21.10 40.76 32.50
CA PHE A 25 -20.29 41.68 33.30
C PHE A 25 -18.82 41.19 33.42
N PHE A 26 -17.91 42.10 33.06
CA PHE A 26 -16.54 42.34 33.56
C PHE A 26 -15.36 41.35 33.33
N ALA A 27 -14.51 41.81 32.40
CA ALA A 27 -13.12 42.26 32.62
C ALA A 27 -11.95 41.24 32.68
N ALA A 28 -11.04 41.47 31.73
CA ALA A 28 -9.59 41.41 31.83
C ALA A 28 -8.94 40.04 32.04
N GLY A 29 -8.62 39.41 30.91
CA GLY A 29 -7.56 38.43 30.80
C GLY A 29 -7.28 38.22 29.32
N GLY A 30 -6.18 38.77 28.82
CA GLY A 30 -5.72 38.51 27.46
C GLY A 30 -5.42 37.02 27.30
N ALA A 31 -6.40 36.26 26.82
CA ALA A 31 -6.17 34.96 26.26
C ALA A 31 -5.96 35.18 24.76
N ALA A 32 -4.70 35.18 24.35
CA ALA A 32 -4.36 34.90 22.97
C ALA A 32 -5.13 33.63 22.58
N LEU A 33 -5.94 33.73 21.52
CA LEU A 33 -6.47 32.59 20.82
C LEU A 33 -5.26 31.86 20.22
N ALA A 34 -4.67 30.95 20.99
CA ALA A 34 -3.91 29.84 20.45
C ALA A 34 -4.94 28.99 19.69
N ASP A 35 -5.06 29.17 18.39
CA ASP A 35 -4.11 28.73 17.36
C ASP A 35 -4.24 27.21 17.19
N GLU A 36 -4.28 26.85 15.92
CA GLU A 36 -4.75 25.62 15.30
C GLU A 36 -4.46 24.34 16.10
N ASP A 37 -5.45 23.43 16.16
CA ASP A 37 -5.28 22.03 16.56
C ASP A 37 -4.27 21.36 15.61
N TYR A 38 -2.99 21.61 15.88
CA TYR A 38 -1.86 20.85 15.37
C TYR A 38 -2.06 19.43 15.90
N CYS A 39 -2.38 18.51 15.01
CA CYS A 39 -2.37 17.08 15.30
C CYS A 39 -0.92 16.71 15.67
N ASP A 40 -0.58 16.83 16.95
CA ASP A 40 0.60 16.20 17.53
C ASP A 40 0.34 14.70 17.38
N GLY A 41 0.83 14.16 16.27
CA GLY A 41 0.66 12.78 15.87
C GLY A 41 1.05 11.92 17.04
N GLY A 42 0.04 11.28 17.66
CA GLY A 42 0.25 10.37 18.77
C GLY A 42 1.36 9.35 18.43
N PRO A 43 1.92 8.68 19.45
CA PRO A 43 3.02 7.75 19.23
C PRO A 43 2.67 6.80 18.08
N PRO A 44 3.62 6.52 17.16
CA PRO A 44 3.33 5.79 15.94
C PRO A 44 2.68 4.47 16.29
N SER A 45 1.65 4.12 15.52
CA SER A 45 0.98 2.84 15.65
C SER A 45 2.01 1.70 15.54
N PRO A 46 1.73 0.53 16.13
CA PRO A 46 2.66 -0.58 16.02
C PRO A 46 3.02 -0.96 14.57
N LEU A 47 2.07 -0.81 13.62
CA LEU A 47 2.34 -1.04 12.20
C LEU A 47 3.16 0.07 11.54
N GLU A 48 2.99 1.33 11.96
CA GLU A 48 3.85 2.43 11.49
C GLU A 48 5.31 2.19 11.87
N LYS A 49 5.59 1.62 13.05
CA LYS A 49 6.95 1.23 13.45
C LYS A 49 7.54 0.12 12.60
N VAL A 50 6.71 -0.79 12.10
CA VAL A 50 7.15 -1.83 11.14
C VAL A 50 7.45 -1.19 9.80
N GLN A 51 6.57 -0.32 9.32
CA GLN A 51 6.75 0.40 8.05
C GLN A 51 8.03 1.26 8.07
N GLU A 52 8.27 2.00 9.14
CA GLU A 52 9.47 2.83 9.32
C GLU A 52 10.76 1.99 9.22
N LYS A 53 10.76 0.78 9.78
CA LYS A 53 11.89 -0.15 9.67
C LYS A 53 12.07 -0.67 8.25
N LEU A 54 10.99 -0.93 7.52
CA LEU A 54 11.06 -1.30 6.10
C LEU A 54 11.63 -0.15 5.25
N ASP A 55 11.19 1.08 5.50
CA ASP A 55 11.60 2.27 4.75
C ASP A 55 13.07 2.63 5.00
N SER A 56 13.54 2.45 6.25
CA SER A 56 14.95 2.64 6.63
C SER A 56 15.87 1.47 6.23
N GLY A 57 15.31 0.35 5.78
CA GLY A 57 16.07 -0.82 5.34
C GLY A 57 16.44 -1.81 6.46
N ALA A 58 15.92 -1.63 7.67
CA ALA A 58 16.10 -2.53 8.81
C ALA A 58 15.18 -3.77 8.71
N PHE A 59 15.31 -4.54 7.63
CA PHE A 59 14.33 -5.59 7.27
C PHE A 59 14.20 -6.73 8.28
N GLU A 60 15.30 -7.14 8.93
CA GLU A 60 15.25 -8.19 9.97
C GLU A 60 14.55 -7.68 11.24
N GLU A 61 14.77 -6.42 11.62
CA GLU A 61 14.05 -5.81 12.75
C GLU A 61 12.56 -5.63 12.41
N ALA A 62 12.25 -5.23 11.18
CA ALA A 62 10.87 -5.14 10.71
C ALA A 62 10.18 -6.52 10.73
N TYR A 63 10.90 -7.57 10.36
CA TYR A 63 10.42 -8.95 10.43
C TYR A 63 10.09 -9.36 11.87
N ASP A 64 11.01 -9.13 12.80
CA ASP A 64 10.83 -9.51 14.21
C ASP A 64 9.68 -8.73 14.87
N GLU A 65 9.59 -7.42 14.59
CA GLU A 65 8.50 -6.56 15.08
C GLU A 65 7.14 -7.03 14.54
N ALA A 66 7.01 -7.21 13.21
CA ALA A 66 5.76 -7.65 12.58
C ALA A 66 5.32 -9.03 13.11
N LEU A 67 6.26 -9.96 13.25
CA LEU A 67 6.00 -11.29 13.80
C LEU A 67 5.55 -11.22 15.26
N SER A 68 6.17 -10.35 16.06
CA SER A 68 5.80 -10.11 17.45
C SER A 68 4.36 -9.60 17.55
N LEU A 69 3.99 -8.60 16.74
CA LEU A 69 2.63 -8.06 16.70
C LEU A 69 1.59 -9.11 16.32
N LEU A 70 1.87 -9.91 15.29
CA LEU A 70 0.98 -10.98 14.84
C LEU A 70 0.78 -12.07 15.91
N ARG A 71 1.78 -12.29 16.79
CA ARG A 71 1.73 -13.27 17.89
C ARG A 71 1.02 -12.73 19.12
N GLN A 72 1.25 -11.47 19.49
CA GLN A 72 0.63 -10.85 20.66
C GLN A 72 -0.88 -10.67 20.48
N GLY A 73 -1.34 -10.56 19.22
CA GLY A 73 -2.75 -10.28 18.91
C GLY A 73 -3.06 -8.79 19.06
N GLY A 74 -4.34 -8.43 19.10
CA GLY A 74 -4.77 -7.02 19.27
C GLY A 74 -4.73 -6.16 18.00
N ILE A 75 -4.13 -6.63 16.91
CA ILE A 75 -4.10 -5.97 15.59
C ILE A 75 -5.39 -6.17 14.76
N GLY A 76 -6.54 -6.25 15.44
CA GLY A 76 -7.85 -6.72 14.96
C GLY A 76 -8.07 -6.68 13.44
N TRP A 77 -8.57 -5.55 12.95
CA TRP A 77 -8.89 -5.36 11.53
C TRP A 77 -7.64 -5.09 10.67
N GLU A 78 -6.55 -4.59 11.25
CA GLU A 78 -5.27 -4.32 10.57
C GLU A 78 -4.43 -5.59 10.30
N ARG A 79 -4.95 -6.77 10.67
CA ARG A 79 -4.26 -8.05 10.50
C ARG A 79 -3.81 -8.33 9.04
N PRO A 80 -4.61 -8.04 8.00
CA PRO A 80 -4.18 -8.17 6.61
C PRO A 80 -2.95 -7.31 6.31
N ARG A 81 -2.95 -6.04 6.73
CA ARG A 81 -1.82 -5.13 6.59
C ARG A 81 -0.58 -5.63 7.34
N ALA A 82 -0.74 -6.10 8.57
CA ALA A 82 0.36 -6.67 9.35
C ALA A 82 1.01 -7.89 8.66
N LEU A 83 0.19 -8.76 8.05
CA LEU A 83 0.68 -9.89 7.27
C LEU A 83 1.41 -9.45 6.00
N ALA A 84 0.92 -8.42 5.30
CA ALA A 84 1.59 -7.84 4.13
C ALA A 84 2.96 -7.24 4.51
N LEU A 85 3.07 -6.54 5.64
CA LEU A 85 4.33 -6.00 6.12
C LEU A 85 5.32 -7.09 6.55
N LEU A 86 4.84 -8.15 7.21
CA LEU A 86 5.67 -9.33 7.50
C LEU A 86 6.16 -9.99 6.19
N ALA A 87 5.30 -10.08 5.18
CA ALA A 87 5.64 -10.64 3.88
C ALA A 87 6.68 -9.78 3.14
N GLU A 88 6.58 -8.45 3.19
CA GLU A 88 7.59 -7.53 2.66
C GLU A 88 8.93 -7.73 3.37
N ALA A 89 8.95 -7.78 4.70
CA ALA A 89 10.17 -8.04 5.46
C ALA A 89 10.80 -9.41 5.06
N GLN A 90 9.98 -10.44 4.91
CA GLN A 90 10.42 -11.75 4.42
C GLN A 90 10.98 -11.69 3.00
N LEU A 91 10.32 -10.95 2.10
CA LEU A 91 10.75 -10.77 0.72
C LEU A 91 12.14 -10.11 0.68
N ARG A 92 12.35 -9.06 1.47
CA ARG A 92 13.60 -8.30 1.53
C ARG A 92 14.74 -9.04 2.23
N THR A 93 14.43 -10.01 3.10
CA THR A 93 15.40 -10.90 3.77
C THR A 93 15.61 -12.23 3.04
N GLY A 94 15.01 -12.42 1.86
CA GLY A 94 15.22 -13.62 1.04
C GLY A 94 14.33 -14.83 1.40
N ARG A 95 13.37 -14.67 2.31
CA ARG A 95 12.46 -15.72 2.79
C ARG A 95 11.24 -15.87 1.87
N PHE A 96 11.46 -16.08 0.58
CA PHE A 96 10.45 -15.93 -0.48
C PHE A 96 9.22 -16.82 -0.31
N SER A 97 9.38 -18.10 0.02
CA SER A 97 8.23 -18.99 0.24
C SER A 97 7.38 -18.57 1.43
N GLY A 98 7.98 -17.95 2.45
CA GLY A 98 7.25 -17.35 3.58
C GLY A 98 6.47 -16.11 3.13
N ALA A 99 7.12 -15.23 2.38
CA ALA A 99 6.50 -14.02 1.83
C ALA A 99 5.27 -14.35 0.98
N VAL A 100 5.38 -15.32 0.05
CA VAL A 100 4.25 -15.76 -0.79
C VAL A 100 3.05 -16.16 0.07
N ARG A 101 3.25 -17.03 1.07
CA ARG A 101 2.14 -17.49 1.93
C ARG A 101 1.49 -16.34 2.69
N ASN A 102 2.28 -15.39 3.20
CA ASN A 102 1.76 -14.29 3.99
C ASN A 102 1.06 -13.23 3.13
N TYR A 103 1.55 -12.94 1.92
CA TYR A 103 0.82 -12.09 0.98
C TYR A 103 -0.49 -12.74 0.51
N GLU A 104 -0.47 -14.03 0.15
CA GLU A 104 -1.68 -14.77 -0.21
C GLU A 104 -2.71 -14.73 0.93
N LEU A 105 -2.26 -14.95 2.16
CA LEU A 105 -3.13 -14.87 3.33
C LEU A 105 -3.67 -13.46 3.55
N ALA A 106 -2.82 -12.43 3.49
CA ALA A 106 -3.23 -11.02 3.65
C ALA A 106 -4.34 -10.66 2.66
N LEU A 107 -4.10 -10.90 1.36
CA LEU A 107 -5.04 -10.59 0.29
C LEU A 107 -6.34 -11.42 0.39
N SER A 108 -6.27 -12.65 0.90
CA SER A 108 -7.46 -13.48 1.11
C SER A 108 -8.34 -13.03 2.28
N LEU A 109 -7.76 -12.33 3.26
CA LEU A 109 -8.48 -11.83 4.42
C LEU A 109 -9.21 -10.53 4.08
N ASP A 110 -8.48 -9.57 3.50
CA ASP A 110 -9.04 -8.32 3.00
C ASP A 110 -8.03 -7.69 2.04
N GLU A 111 -8.39 -7.62 0.76
CA GLU A 111 -7.52 -7.06 -0.29
C GLU A 111 -7.35 -5.54 -0.13
N ALA A 112 -8.38 -4.83 0.32
CA ALA A 112 -8.33 -3.39 0.49
C ALA A 112 -7.40 -3.02 1.66
N GLU A 113 -7.48 -3.76 2.76
CA GLU A 113 -6.62 -3.54 3.93
C GLU A 113 -5.17 -4.01 3.70
N ALA A 114 -4.97 -5.10 2.94
CA ALA A 114 -3.63 -5.54 2.56
C ALA A 114 -2.93 -4.53 1.63
N GLY A 115 -3.70 -3.82 0.80
CA GLY A 115 -3.23 -2.73 -0.06
C GLY A 115 -2.61 -3.18 -1.39
N GLN A 116 -2.48 -2.23 -2.31
CA GLN A 116 -1.98 -2.46 -3.67
C GLN A 116 -0.53 -2.99 -3.68
N SER A 117 0.31 -2.50 -2.78
CA SER A 117 1.71 -2.95 -2.67
C SER A 117 1.80 -4.44 -2.28
N ALA A 118 0.80 -5.02 -1.60
CA ALA A 118 0.75 -6.46 -1.32
C ALA A 118 0.50 -7.30 -2.58
N ARG A 119 -0.31 -6.81 -3.52
CA ARG A 119 -0.55 -7.47 -4.82
C ARG A 119 0.72 -7.52 -5.66
N ALA A 120 1.41 -6.37 -5.78
CA ALA A 120 2.69 -6.32 -6.48
C ALA A 120 3.76 -7.14 -5.76
N GLY A 121 3.85 -7.04 -4.43
CA GLY A 121 4.78 -7.80 -3.59
C GLY A 121 4.62 -9.32 -3.75
N LEU A 122 3.37 -9.81 -3.88
CA LEU A 122 3.11 -11.22 -4.17
C LEU A 122 3.72 -11.65 -5.51
N ALA A 123 3.55 -10.86 -6.58
CA ALA A 123 4.14 -11.17 -7.88
C ALA A 123 5.68 -11.23 -7.79
N VAL A 124 6.30 -10.30 -7.06
CA VAL A 124 7.76 -10.32 -6.82
C VAL A 124 8.17 -11.58 -6.05
N ALA A 125 7.47 -11.89 -4.97
CA ALA A 125 7.77 -13.05 -4.12
C ALA A 125 7.62 -14.37 -4.87
N LEU A 126 6.61 -14.51 -5.73
CA LEU A 126 6.41 -15.67 -6.61
C LEU A 126 7.58 -15.84 -7.57
N TRP A 127 8.00 -14.75 -8.23
CA TRP A 127 9.14 -14.78 -9.14
C TRP A 127 10.44 -15.18 -8.40
N ARG A 128 10.72 -14.56 -7.24
CA ARG A 128 11.89 -14.90 -6.40
C ARG A 128 11.85 -16.34 -5.89
N ALA A 129 10.67 -16.91 -5.71
CA ALA A 129 10.47 -18.31 -5.34
C ALA A 129 10.55 -19.29 -6.53
N GLY A 130 10.82 -18.80 -7.75
CA GLY A 130 10.91 -19.62 -8.96
C GLY A 130 9.57 -19.99 -9.59
N ARG A 131 8.46 -19.40 -9.12
CA ARG A 131 7.10 -19.62 -9.63
C ARG A 131 6.77 -18.63 -10.75
N GLY A 132 7.53 -18.70 -11.86
CA GLY A 132 7.50 -17.70 -12.93
C GLY A 132 6.16 -17.50 -13.62
N ASP A 133 5.44 -18.58 -13.96
CA ASP A 133 4.14 -18.47 -14.62
C ASP A 133 3.08 -17.84 -13.68
N ASP A 134 3.08 -18.18 -12.39
CA ASP A 134 2.20 -17.55 -11.39
C ASP A 134 2.52 -16.07 -11.20
N ALA A 135 3.82 -15.74 -11.14
CA ALA A 135 4.29 -14.37 -11.01
C ALA A 135 3.86 -13.50 -12.21
N HIS A 136 3.97 -14.05 -13.42
CA HIS A 136 3.52 -13.40 -14.64
C HIS A 136 2.03 -13.04 -14.57
N ALA A 137 1.19 -14.04 -14.25
CA ALA A 137 -0.25 -13.86 -14.16
C ALA A 137 -0.65 -12.82 -13.10
N LYS A 138 0.00 -12.84 -11.93
CA LYS A 138 -0.25 -11.87 -10.86
C LYS A 138 0.20 -10.46 -11.20
N ALA A 139 1.37 -10.31 -11.82
CA ALA A 139 1.85 -9.02 -12.28
C ALA A 139 0.92 -8.42 -13.34
N GLN A 140 0.50 -9.23 -14.32
CA GLN A 140 -0.38 -8.79 -15.40
C GLN A 140 -1.73 -8.28 -14.87
N SER A 141 -2.43 -9.06 -14.04
CA SER A 141 -3.72 -8.64 -13.46
C SER A 141 -3.58 -7.36 -12.64
N PHE A 142 -2.53 -7.24 -11.81
CA PHE A 142 -2.30 -6.01 -11.05
C PHE A 142 -2.09 -4.78 -11.95
N ILE A 143 -1.31 -4.92 -13.03
CA ILE A 143 -1.09 -3.82 -13.98
C ILE A 143 -2.38 -3.38 -14.66
N GLU A 144 -3.19 -4.35 -15.10
CA GLU A 144 -4.45 -4.07 -15.81
C GLU A 144 -5.48 -3.39 -14.91
N GLU A 145 -5.50 -3.72 -13.62
CA GLU A 145 -6.50 -3.21 -12.69
C GLU A 145 -6.07 -1.91 -12.00
N ALA A 146 -4.84 -1.85 -11.48
CA ALA A 146 -4.41 -0.76 -10.59
C ALA A 146 -3.54 0.29 -11.29
N CYS A 147 -2.73 -0.09 -12.28
CA CYS A 147 -1.73 0.81 -12.84
C CYS A 147 -2.27 1.79 -13.89
N SER A 148 -3.56 1.67 -14.25
CA SER A 148 -4.31 2.61 -15.08
C SER A 148 -5.22 3.55 -14.28
N GLU A 149 -5.26 3.43 -12.95
CA GLU A 149 -6.05 4.32 -12.10
C GLU A 149 -5.49 5.75 -12.09
N MET A 150 -6.27 6.70 -11.58
CA MET A 150 -5.90 8.12 -11.53
C MET A 150 -4.67 8.39 -10.63
N TYR A 151 -4.49 7.58 -9.59
CA TYR A 151 -3.40 7.71 -8.61
C TYR A 151 -2.77 6.34 -8.32
N PRO A 152 -2.00 5.77 -9.27
CA PRO A 152 -1.40 4.46 -9.08
C PRO A 152 -0.23 4.54 -8.09
N ASP A 153 -0.02 3.46 -7.33
CA ASP A 153 1.24 3.25 -6.59
C ASP A 153 2.36 2.99 -7.61
N GLU A 154 3.13 4.02 -7.93
CA GLU A 154 4.15 3.97 -8.98
C GLU A 154 5.27 2.98 -8.67
N VAL A 155 5.61 2.74 -7.40
CA VAL A 155 6.64 1.76 -7.01
C VAL A 155 6.11 0.35 -7.19
N ALA A 156 4.87 0.08 -6.78
CA ALA A 156 4.21 -1.20 -7.01
C ALA A 156 4.06 -1.49 -8.51
N CYS A 157 3.61 -0.49 -9.29
CA CYS A 157 3.49 -0.61 -10.75
C CYS A 157 4.84 -0.84 -11.43
N TYR A 158 5.89 -0.14 -11.00
CA TYR A 158 7.25 -0.40 -11.48
C TYR A 158 7.71 -1.83 -11.17
N GLY A 159 7.51 -2.31 -9.94
CA GLY A 159 7.85 -3.67 -9.54
C GLY A 159 7.13 -4.73 -10.38
N ALA A 160 5.81 -4.59 -10.55
CA ALA A 160 5.01 -5.52 -11.35
C ALA A 160 5.43 -5.52 -12.82
N GLN A 161 5.74 -4.35 -13.40
CA GLN A 161 6.25 -4.22 -14.77
C GLN A 161 7.57 -4.96 -14.97
N LEU A 162 8.49 -4.89 -13.99
CA LEU A 162 9.72 -5.67 -14.02
C LEU A 162 9.45 -7.17 -13.94
N VAL A 163 8.55 -7.62 -13.05
CA VAL A 163 8.16 -9.05 -12.98
C VAL A 163 7.59 -9.51 -14.32
N LEU A 164 6.70 -8.73 -14.92
CA LEU A 164 6.10 -9.07 -16.20
C LEU A 164 7.20 -9.21 -17.26
N ALA A 165 8.09 -8.24 -17.41
CA ALA A 165 9.23 -8.31 -18.33
C ALA A 165 10.13 -9.55 -18.11
N LEU A 166 10.46 -9.86 -16.86
CA LEU A 166 11.34 -10.97 -16.48
C LEU A 166 10.71 -12.34 -16.74
N THR A 167 9.37 -12.40 -16.76
CA THR A 167 8.61 -13.63 -16.95
C THR A 167 8.03 -13.77 -18.37
N SER A 168 7.98 -12.69 -19.16
CA SER A 168 7.56 -12.71 -20.56
C SER A 168 8.45 -13.64 -21.39
N ARG A 169 7.81 -14.50 -22.19
CA ARG A 169 8.51 -15.41 -23.12
C ARG A 169 8.92 -14.70 -24.42
N GLY A 170 8.16 -13.68 -24.83
CA GLY A 170 8.40 -12.90 -26.05
C GLY A 170 9.41 -11.77 -25.84
N PHE A 171 10.31 -11.58 -26.81
CA PHE A 171 11.28 -10.48 -26.78
C PHE A 171 10.63 -9.09 -26.86
N GLU A 172 9.61 -8.93 -27.72
CA GLU A 172 8.93 -7.65 -27.92
C GLU A 172 8.17 -7.23 -26.67
N GLU A 173 7.38 -8.15 -26.11
CA GLU A 173 6.65 -7.92 -24.85
C GLU A 173 7.60 -7.53 -23.72
N ARG A 174 8.69 -8.29 -23.52
CA ARG A 174 9.72 -7.94 -22.53
C ARG A 174 10.27 -6.54 -22.72
N ARG A 175 10.64 -6.18 -23.96
CA ARG A 175 11.17 -4.84 -24.29
C ARG A 175 10.15 -3.75 -23.98
N ASP A 176 8.88 -3.98 -24.31
CA ASP A 176 7.82 -3.00 -24.13
C ASP A 176 7.52 -2.77 -22.64
N GLN A 177 7.46 -3.83 -21.82
CA GLN A 177 7.30 -3.68 -20.36
C GLN A 177 8.51 -2.97 -19.73
N LEU A 178 9.75 -3.29 -20.16
CA LEU A 178 10.94 -2.58 -19.67
C LEU A 178 10.91 -1.08 -20.03
N ARG A 179 10.42 -0.73 -21.22
CA ARG A 179 10.25 0.66 -21.64
C ARG A 179 9.23 1.37 -20.75
N VAL A 180 8.09 0.74 -20.46
CA VAL A 180 7.05 1.30 -19.58
C VAL A 180 7.60 1.50 -18.17
N ALA A 181 8.31 0.50 -17.60
CA ALA A 181 8.95 0.61 -16.30
C ALA A 181 9.96 1.78 -16.24
N ALA A 182 10.76 1.96 -17.29
CA ALA A 182 11.72 3.06 -17.39
C ALA A 182 11.03 4.43 -17.45
N THR A 183 9.93 4.55 -18.19
CA THR A 183 9.14 5.79 -18.26
C THR A 183 8.53 6.15 -16.90
N ARG A 184 7.95 5.18 -16.17
CA ARG A 184 7.40 5.41 -14.82
C ARG A 184 8.47 5.89 -13.85
N ARG A 185 9.63 5.23 -13.82
CA ARG A 185 10.76 5.65 -13.00
C ARG A 185 11.20 7.09 -13.31
N ALA A 186 11.34 7.42 -14.59
CA ALA A 186 11.79 8.74 -15.02
C ALA A 186 10.79 9.86 -14.65
N ALA A 187 9.51 9.53 -14.51
CA ALA A 187 8.46 10.48 -14.12
C ALA A 187 8.44 10.78 -12.61
N GLN A 188 9.06 9.95 -11.77
CA GLN A 188 8.98 10.04 -10.30
C GLN A 188 10.39 10.09 -9.66
N PRO A 189 11.16 11.17 -9.89
CA PRO A 189 12.54 11.28 -9.41
C PRO A 189 12.67 11.33 -7.87
N ASP A 190 11.61 11.67 -7.17
CA ASP A 190 11.51 11.65 -5.70
C ASP A 190 11.50 10.22 -5.13
N LEU A 191 11.07 9.23 -5.92
CA LEU A 191 11.00 7.82 -5.51
C LEU A 191 12.24 7.01 -5.90
N ASP A 192 13.35 7.66 -6.28
CA ASP A 192 14.50 6.99 -6.90
C ASP A 192 15.18 5.99 -5.95
N PHE A 193 15.15 6.23 -4.63
CA PHE A 193 15.61 5.26 -3.63
C PHE A 193 14.75 3.98 -3.63
N SER A 194 13.43 4.12 -3.68
CA SER A 194 12.48 3.01 -3.69
C SER A 194 12.62 2.17 -4.96
N PHE A 195 12.76 2.83 -6.13
CA PHE A 195 13.06 2.13 -7.38
C PHE A 195 14.41 1.43 -7.36
N ALA A 196 15.45 2.06 -6.81
CA ALA A 196 16.76 1.43 -6.68
C ALA A 196 16.70 0.18 -5.77
N SER A 197 15.96 0.26 -4.67
CA SER A 197 15.71 -0.86 -3.77
C SER A 197 14.95 -2.00 -4.46
N MET A 198 13.88 -1.68 -5.19
CA MET A 198 13.13 -2.67 -5.98
C MET A 198 14.00 -3.34 -7.05
N ARG A 199 14.83 -2.55 -7.75
CA ARG A 199 15.75 -3.09 -8.76
C ARG A 199 16.78 -4.05 -8.17
N ARG A 200 17.33 -3.75 -6.98
CA ARG A 200 18.22 -4.69 -6.27
C ARG A 200 17.50 -6.00 -5.94
N LEU A 201 16.23 -5.91 -5.51
CA LEU A 201 15.39 -7.09 -5.27
C LEU A 201 15.11 -7.88 -6.54
N MET A 202 15.06 -7.25 -7.71
CA MET A 202 14.90 -7.91 -9.01
C MET A 202 16.21 -8.45 -9.62
N GLY A 203 17.36 -8.19 -8.97
CA GLY A 203 18.68 -8.47 -9.52
C GLY A 203 19.05 -7.52 -10.68
N ASP A 204 20.33 -7.44 -11.02
CA ASP A 204 20.87 -6.52 -12.05
C ASP A 204 20.43 -6.82 -13.50
N VAL A 205 19.37 -7.62 -13.68
CA VAL A 205 18.82 -8.03 -14.97
C VAL A 205 18.18 -6.85 -15.74
N ALA A 206 17.97 -5.70 -15.09
CA ALA A 206 17.40 -4.48 -15.69
C ALA A 206 18.44 -3.55 -16.37
N GLN A 207 19.64 -4.03 -16.70
CA GLN A 207 20.53 -3.31 -17.62
C GLN A 207 20.18 -3.67 -19.07
N GLY A 208 19.12 -3.04 -19.60
CA GLY A 208 19.08 -2.78 -21.04
C GLY A 208 20.24 -1.86 -21.42
N PRO A 209 20.75 -1.89 -22.67
CA PRO A 209 21.97 -1.18 -23.02
C PRO A 209 21.81 0.30 -22.69
N VAL A 210 22.58 0.76 -21.70
CA VAL A 210 22.81 2.19 -21.51
C VAL A 210 23.50 2.61 -22.81
N ALA A 211 22.75 3.27 -23.69
CA ALA A 211 23.33 3.91 -24.86
C ALA A 211 24.40 4.85 -24.31
N SER A 212 25.67 4.44 -24.44
CA SER A 212 26.79 5.31 -24.22
C SER A 212 26.63 6.43 -25.24
N ALA A 213 26.22 7.61 -24.78
CA ALA A 213 26.27 8.82 -25.56
C ALA A 213 27.73 8.99 -26.00
N ARG A 214 27.97 8.81 -27.29
CA ARG A 214 29.13 9.35 -28.01
C ARG A 214 28.71 10.66 -28.62
#